data_AF-A0A536DT60-F1
#
_entry.id   AF-A0A536DT60-F1
#
_cell.length_a   1.000
_cell.length_b   1.000
_cell.length_c   1.000
_cell.angle_alpha   90.00
_cell.angle_beta   90.00
_cell.angle_gamma   90.00
#
_symmetry.space_group_name_H-M   'P 1'
#
loop_
_entity.id
_entity.type
_entity.pdbx_description
1 polymer ?
#
loop_
_entity_poly.entity_id
_entity_poly.type
_entity_poly.pdbx_seq_one_letter_code
_entity_poly.pdbx_strand_id
1 'polypeptide(L)' 'MTAATPGIADGRALGGLLRVVVTRPSRLSAAKAAVDLFMEQMDAAASRFRADSELSHINAS' A
#
# COMPACT_ATOMS: atom_id res chain seq x y z
N MET A 1 7.79 -24.44 21.74
CA MET A 1 8.14 -23.26 20.92
C MET A 1 7.05 -22.22 21.11
N THR A 2 7.36 -21.05 21.66
CA THR A 2 6.43 -19.92 21.69
C THR A 2 6.50 -19.20 20.34
N ALA A 3 5.36 -19.05 19.66
CA ALA A 3 5.30 -18.25 18.44
C ALA A 3 5.52 -16.78 18.80
N ALA A 4 6.46 -16.12 18.12
CA ALA A 4 6.64 -14.68 18.29
C ALA A 4 5.42 -13.94 17.73
N THR A 5 4.88 -12.98 18.50
CA THR A 5 3.78 -12.14 18.04
C THR A 5 4.23 -11.26 16.87
N PRO A 6 3.57 -11.29 15.70
CA PRO A 6 3.93 -10.44 14.57
C PRO A 6 3.54 -8.97 14.82
N GLY A 7 4.20 -8.06 14.10
CA GLY A 7 3.75 -6.67 14.00
C GLY A 7 2.68 -6.55 12.92
N ILE A 8 1.58 -5.86 13.21
CA ILE A 8 0.44 -5.68 12.29
C ILE A 8 0.05 -4.21 12.23
N ALA A 9 -0.13 -3.68 11.03
CA ALA A 9 -0.71 -2.35 10.78
C ALA A 9 -1.78 -2.44 9.69
N ASP A 10 -2.92 -1.82 9.94
CA ASP A 10 -4.05 -1.74 9.00
C ASP A 10 -4.07 -0.39 8.28
N GLY A 11 -4.72 -0.36 7.12
CA GLY A 11 -4.84 0.81 6.28
C GLY A 11 -5.85 0.63 5.16
N ARG A 12 -5.83 1.57 4.20
CA ARG A 12 -6.66 1.56 3.00
C ARG A 12 -5.82 2.01 1.83
N ALA A 13 -5.99 1.38 0.67
CA ALA A 13 -5.31 1.73 -0.57
C ALA A 13 -6.11 1.15 -1.74
N LEU A 14 -6.03 1.79 -2.92
CA LEU A 14 -6.62 1.29 -4.17
C LEU A 14 -8.12 0.94 -4.06
N GLY A 15 -8.88 1.73 -3.28
CA GLY A 15 -10.31 1.49 -3.04
C GLY A 15 -10.64 0.32 -2.09
N GLY A 16 -9.64 -0.31 -1.48
CA GLY A 16 -9.80 -1.47 -0.60
C GLY A 16 -9.19 -1.32 0.80
N LEU A 17 -9.18 -2.43 1.53
CA LEU A 17 -8.48 -2.56 2.82
C LEU A 17 -7.06 -3.09 2.59
N LEU A 18 -6.11 -2.57 3.36
CA LEU A 18 -4.70 -2.98 3.34
C LEU A 18 -4.30 -3.44 4.75
N ARG A 19 -3.55 -4.54 4.84
CA ARG A 19 -2.91 -4.99 6.07
C ARG A 19 -1.44 -5.31 5.80
N VAL A 20 -0.55 -4.72 6.60
CA VAL A 20 0.88 -5.00 6.60
C VAL A 20 1.20 -5.85 7.83
N VAL A 21 1.76 -7.04 7.59
CA VAL A 21 2.19 -7.97 8.64
C VAL A 21 3.69 -8.21 8.51
N VAL A 22 4.42 -8.07 9.61
CA VAL A 22 5.87 -8.33 9.66
C VAL A 22 6.21 -9.30 10.79
N THR A 23 7.17 -10.19 10.55
CA THR A 23 7.66 -11.14 11.57
C THR A 23 8.55 -10.50 12.62
N ARG A 24 9.15 -9.32 12.33
CA ARG A 24 9.93 -8.52 13.28
C ARG A 24 9.15 -7.26 13.65
N PRO A 25 8.43 -7.22 14.80
CA PRO A 25 7.53 -6.12 15.15
C PRO A 25 8.18 -4.73 15.11
N SER A 26 9.45 -4.62 15.50
CA SER A 26 10.19 -3.34 15.47
C SER A 26 10.41 -2.76 14.07
N ARG A 27 10.18 -3.53 13.01
CA ARG A 27 10.26 -3.07 11.61
C ARG A 27 8.91 -2.61 11.05
N LEU A 28 7.81 -2.78 11.79
CA LEU A 28 6.46 -2.53 11.28
C LEU A 28 6.28 -1.10 10.74
N SER A 29 6.78 -0.09 11.47
CA SER A 29 6.67 1.30 11.04
C SER A 29 7.36 1.56 9.70
N ALA A 30 8.62 1.10 9.55
CA ALA A 30 9.36 1.24 8.30
C ALA A 30 8.71 0.46 7.14
N ALA A 31 8.21 -0.76 7.42
CA ALA A 31 7.52 -1.56 6.42
C ALA A 31 6.21 -0.90 5.96
N LYS A 32 5.41 -0.38 6.90
CA LYS A 32 4.15 0.32 6.59
C LYS A 32 4.43 1.56 5.74
N ALA A 33 5.42 2.37 6.08
CA ALA A 33 5.79 3.55 5.30
C ALA A 33 6.23 3.19 3.87
N ALA A 34 7.02 2.13 3.70
CA ALA A 34 7.43 1.67 2.37
C ALA A 34 6.24 1.18 1.53
N VAL A 35 5.32 0.44 2.15
CA VAL A 35 4.09 -0.03 1.48
C VAL A 35 3.21 1.16 1.10
N ASP A 36 3.03 2.13 2.00
CA ASP A 36 2.20 3.32 1.73
C ASP A 36 2.72 4.11 0.54
N LEU A 37 4.03 4.38 0.51
CA LEU A 37 4.69 5.06 -0.61
C LEU A 37 4.49 4.31 -1.93
N PHE A 38 4.66 2.99 -1.92
CA PHE A 38 4.46 2.18 -3.12
C PHE A 38 3.00 2.18 -3.59
N MET A 39 2.04 2.09 -2.66
CA MET A 39 0.62 2.14 -3.00
C MET A 39 0.20 3.49 -3.57
N GLU A 40 0.77 4.59 -3.08
CA GLU A 40 0.55 5.93 -3.63
C GLU A 40 1.09 6.05 -5.07
N GLN A 41 2.31 5.56 -5.32
CA GLN A 41 2.88 5.52 -6.66
C GLN A 41 2.04 4.66 -7.62
N MET A 42 1.55 3.51 -7.15
CA MET A 42 0.66 2.66 -7.93
C MET A 42 -0.66 3.35 -8.26
N ASP A 43 -1.27 4.04 -7.31
CA ASP A 43 -2.51 4.79 -7.54
C ASP A 43 -2.29 5.95 -8.53
N ALA A 44 -1.16 6.66 -8.43
CA ALA A 44 -0.80 7.71 -9.38
C ALA A 44 -0.56 7.17 -10.80
N ALA A 45 0.02 5.98 -10.95
CA ALA A 45 0.25 5.42 -12.29
C ALA A 45 -1.01 4.79 -12.90
N ALA A 46 -1.78 4.04 -12.10
CA ALA A 46 -2.74 3.06 -12.64
C ALA A 46 -4.19 3.28 -12.21
N SER A 47 -4.52 4.35 -11.48
CA SER A 47 -5.90 4.57 -11.05
C SER A 47 -6.79 5.02 -12.20
N ARG A 48 -7.86 4.27 -12.50
CA ARG A 48 -8.90 4.67 -13.46
C ARG A 48 -9.86 5.72 -12.91
N PHE A 49 -9.77 6.03 -11.63
CA PHE A 49 -10.67 6.96 -10.94
C PHE A 49 -10.04 8.34 -10.76
N ARG A 50 -8.72 8.42 -10.83
CA ARG A 50 -7.98 9.67 -10.82
C ARG A 50 -7.80 10.19 -12.24
N ALA A 51 -8.11 11.47 -12.44
CA ALA A 51 -7.97 12.12 -13.74
C ALA A 51 -6.50 12.37 -14.13
N ASP A 52 -5.60 12.43 -13.14
CA ASP A 52 -4.17 12.71 -13.29
C ASP A 52 -3.31 11.45 -13.37
N SER A 53 -3.91 10.27 -13.48
CA SER A 53 -3.11 9.04 -13.60
C SER A 53 -2.61 8.83 -15.02
N GLU A 54 -1.44 8.20 -15.15
CA GLU A 54 -0.89 7.81 -16.46
C GLU A 54 -1.90 6.97 -17.25
N LEU A 55 -2.56 6.02 -16.60
CA LEU A 55 -3.59 5.18 -17.23
C LEU A 55 -4.81 5.97 -17.69
N SER A 56 -5.27 6.96 -16.92
CA SER A 56 -6.39 7.81 -17.33
C SER A 56 -6.05 8.68 -18.53
N HIS A 57 -4.80 9.17 -18.61
CA HIS A 57 -4.32 9.90 -19.78
C HIS A 57 -4.31 9.03 -21.03
N ILE A 58 -3.83 7.79 -20.95
CA ILE A 58 -3.83 6.83 -22.07
C ILE A 58 -5.26 6.46 -22.49
N ASN A 59 -6.19 6.29 -21.54
CA ASN A 59 -7.57 5.92 -21.89
C ASN A 59 -8.36 7.07 -22.54
N ALA A 60 -7.91 8.31 -22.39
CA ALA A 60 -8.54 9.49 -22.97
C ALA A 60 -8.01 9.86 -24.37
N SER A 61 -7.03 9.10 -24.90
CA SER A 61 -6.45 9.32 -26.24
C SER A 61 -7.10 8.51 -27.34
#